data_AF-E9HZI3-F1
#
_entry.id   AF-E9HZI3-F1
#
_cell.length_a   1.000
_cell.length_b   1.000
_cell.length_c   1.000
_cell.angle_alpha   90.00
_cell.angle_beta   90.00
_cell.angle_gamma   90.00
#
_symmetry.space_group_name_H-M   'P 1'
#
loop_
_entity.id
_entity.type
_entity.pdbx_description
1 polymer ?
#
loop_
_entity_poly.entity_id
_entity_poly.type
_entity_poly.pdbx_seq_one_letter_code
_entity_poly.pdbx_strand_id
1 'polypeptide(L)'
;YGEDPVWVRYRRNFKGQFAPKTRKTCIRQEKLSTGNPCPICRDEYLILDCRNVVLLRQFISPFNGAILPTEKTGLCQHKHRELVVAIMKAKDYGLIKFDVPSREYEYSDYQKS
;
A
#
# COMPACT_ATOMS: atom_id res chain seq x y z
N TYR A 1 14.35 -3.03 8.99
CA TYR A 1 13.81 -3.47 10.29
C TYR A 1 14.37 -4.86 10.60
N GLY A 2 15.68 -5.08 10.44
CA GLY A 2 16.17 -6.41 10.07
C GLY A 2 15.52 -6.87 8.76
N GLU A 3 15.23 -8.17 8.67
CA GLU A 3 14.58 -8.82 7.51
C GLU A 3 13.06 -8.61 7.46
N ASP A 4 12.46 -8.11 8.55
CA ASP A 4 11.00 -7.97 8.65
C ASP A 4 10.47 -6.75 7.88
N PRO A 5 9.25 -6.84 7.28
CA PRO A 5 8.53 -5.68 6.79
C PRO A 5 8.33 -4.59 7.86
N VAL A 6 8.36 -3.32 7.45
CA VAL A 6 8.33 -2.15 8.35
C VAL A 6 7.11 -2.12 9.30
N TRP A 7 6.03 -2.77 8.93
CA TRP A 7 4.76 -2.79 9.67
C TRP A 7 4.64 -3.96 10.66
N VAL A 8 5.52 -4.97 10.63
CA VAL A 8 5.40 -6.17 11.50
C VAL A 8 5.48 -5.83 12.99
N ARG A 9 6.43 -4.96 13.36
CA ARG A 9 6.65 -4.56 14.77
C ARG A 9 5.69 -3.48 15.25
N TYR A 10 4.69 -3.10 14.44
CA TYR A 10 3.73 -2.07 14.80
C TYR A 10 2.42 -2.68 15.30
N ARG A 11 2.01 -2.27 16.51
CA ARG A 11 0.73 -2.66 17.10
C ARG A 11 -0.12 -1.43 17.39
N ARG A 12 -1.37 -1.46 16.93
CA ARG A 12 -2.36 -0.41 17.21
C ARG A 12 -2.95 -0.59 18.61
N ASN A 13 -3.19 0.54 19.28
CA ASN A 13 -3.94 0.57 20.53
C ASN A 13 -5.41 0.86 20.20
N PHE A 14 -6.29 -0.07 20.57
CA PHE A 14 -7.75 0.08 20.48
C PHE A 14 -8.43 -0.77 21.56
N LYS A 15 -9.67 -0.44 21.91
CA LYS A 15 -10.44 -1.17 22.92
C LYS A 15 -11.11 -2.39 22.32
N GLY A 16 -11.10 -3.51 23.05
CA GLY A 16 -11.78 -4.74 22.67
C GLY A 16 -10.96 -5.67 21.77
N GLN A 17 -11.56 -6.81 21.41
CA GLN A 17 -10.91 -7.84 20.59
C GLN A 17 -10.87 -7.47 19.10
N PHE A 18 -11.92 -6.84 18.58
CA PHE A 18 -12.04 -6.51 17.17
C PHE A 18 -11.52 -5.10 16.89
N ALA A 19 -10.58 -5.01 15.95
CA ALA A 19 -9.99 -3.73 15.58
C ALA A 19 -11.01 -2.86 14.83
N PRO A 20 -11.20 -1.59 15.22
CA PRO A 20 -11.94 -0.64 14.39
C PRO A 20 -11.12 -0.26 13.16
N LYS A 21 -11.79 0.36 12.19
CA LYS A 21 -11.14 0.97 11.01
C LYS A 21 -9.97 1.85 11.43
N THR A 22 -8.94 1.89 10.60
CA THR A 22 -7.76 2.73 10.84
C THR A 22 -8.12 4.22 10.82
N ARG A 23 -7.30 5.04 11.49
CA ARG A 23 -7.50 6.50 11.53
C ARG A 23 -7.33 7.13 10.15
N LYS A 24 -8.03 8.25 9.90
CA LYS A 24 -7.95 8.99 8.63
C LYS A 24 -6.52 9.44 8.31
N THR A 25 -5.84 10.06 9.27
CA THR A 25 -4.45 10.53 9.14
C THR A 25 -3.73 10.46 10.50
N CYS A 26 -2.41 10.29 10.47
CA CYS A 26 -1.52 10.45 11.64
C CYS A 26 -0.94 11.87 11.78
N ILE A 27 -0.94 12.64 10.70
CA ILE A 27 -0.34 13.99 10.63
C ILE A 27 -1.46 15.00 10.38
N ARG A 28 -1.49 16.06 11.18
CA ARG A 28 -2.42 17.19 11.03
C ARG A 28 -1.63 18.47 11.25
N GLN A 29 -1.79 19.45 10.36
CA GLN A 29 -1.03 20.71 10.42
C GLN A 29 0.47 20.45 10.57
N GLU A 30 1.00 19.51 9.77
CA GLU A 30 2.42 19.10 9.75
C GLU A 30 2.96 18.52 11.07
N LYS A 31 2.10 18.25 12.05
CA LYS A 31 2.46 17.67 13.34
C LYS A 31 1.84 16.30 13.53
N LEU A 32 2.55 15.43 14.25
CA LEU A 32 2.03 14.12 14.64
C LEU A 32 0.85 14.31 15.60
N SER A 33 -0.35 13.95 15.16
CA SER A 33 -1.57 14.11 15.95
C SER A 33 -1.81 12.96 16.94
N THR A 34 -0.85 12.04 17.08
CA THR A 34 -1.00 10.81 17.86
C THR A 34 0.35 10.36 18.41
N GLY A 35 0.37 9.85 19.64
CA GLY A 35 1.58 9.27 20.25
C GLY A 35 1.98 7.90 19.70
N ASN A 36 1.11 7.25 18.91
CA ASN A 36 1.42 5.98 18.24
C ASN A 36 1.14 6.08 16.72
N PRO A 37 1.97 6.81 15.96
CA PRO A 37 1.80 7.00 14.53
C PRO A 37 2.06 5.71 13.74
N CYS A 38 1.43 5.58 12.57
CA CYS A 38 1.57 4.38 11.74
C CYS A 38 3.01 4.17 11.24
N PRO A 39 3.38 2.96 10.78
CA PRO A 39 4.75 2.61 10.40
C PRO A 39 5.43 3.60 9.44
N ILE A 40 4.66 4.17 8.51
CA ILE A 40 5.15 5.14 7.53
C ILE A 40 5.20 6.57 8.08
N CYS A 41 4.30 6.95 9.00
CA CYS A 41 4.28 8.32 9.54
C CYS A 41 5.23 8.52 10.73
N ARG A 42 5.70 7.44 11.36
CA ARG A 42 6.62 7.52 12.50
C ARG A 42 8.08 7.75 12.09
N ASP A 43 8.39 7.46 10.83
CA ASP A 43 9.74 7.46 10.26
C ASP A 43 9.69 8.24 8.95
N GLU A 44 10.31 9.42 8.94
CA GLU A 44 10.31 10.36 7.81
C GLU A 44 11.11 9.85 6.60
N TYR A 45 12.02 8.89 6.80
CA TYR A 45 12.83 8.32 5.72
C TYR A 45 12.07 7.27 4.89
N LEU A 46 10.93 6.78 5.39
CA LEU A 46 10.07 5.83 4.67
C LEU A 46 9.14 6.53 3.68
N ILE A 47 9.72 7.02 2.59
CA ILE A 47 9.00 7.76 1.54
C ILE A 47 8.32 6.80 0.57
N LEU A 48 7.00 6.93 0.44
CA LEU A 48 6.18 6.19 -0.53
C LEU A 48 6.33 6.80 -1.94
N ASP A 49 7.30 6.31 -2.70
CA ASP A 49 7.56 6.69 -4.08
C ASP A 49 7.58 5.44 -4.98
N CYS A 50 7.13 5.57 -6.23
CA CYS A 50 7.13 4.48 -7.22
C CYS A 50 8.51 3.86 -7.47
N ARG A 51 9.60 4.63 -7.28
CA ARG A 51 10.99 4.19 -7.43
C ARG A 51 11.46 3.33 -6.26
N ASN A 52 10.85 3.47 -5.09
CA ASN A 52 11.20 2.72 -3.87
C ASN A 52 10.56 1.33 -3.87
N VAL A 53 10.86 0.53 -4.90
CA VAL A 53 10.24 -0.79 -5.14
C VAL A 53 10.42 -1.73 -3.95
N VAL A 54 11.57 -1.69 -3.27
CA VAL A 54 11.86 -2.52 -2.08
C VAL A 54 10.88 -2.22 -0.95
N LEU A 55 10.55 -0.94 -0.73
CA LEU A 55 9.56 -0.55 0.29
C LEU A 55 8.15 -0.93 -0.15
N LEU A 56 7.77 -0.63 -1.38
CA LEU A 56 6.42 -0.90 -1.89
C LEU A 56 6.08 -2.40 -1.88
N ARG A 57 7.06 -3.27 -2.22
CA ARG A 57 6.89 -4.73 -2.20
C ARG A 57 6.49 -5.26 -0.83
N GLN A 58 6.91 -4.62 0.27
CA GLN A 58 6.54 -5.03 1.62
C GLN A 58 5.04 -4.89 1.91
N PHE A 59 4.31 -4.11 1.10
CA PHE A 59 2.87 -3.91 1.21
C PHE A 59 2.07 -4.66 0.15
N ILE A 60 2.71 -5.54 -0.62
CA ILE A 60 2.07 -6.38 -1.63
C ILE A 60 2.13 -7.82 -1.16
N SER A 61 1.02 -8.53 -1.28
CA SER A 61 0.95 -9.96 -0.99
C SER A 61 1.78 -10.75 -2.02
N PRO A 62 2.71 -11.62 -1.58
CA PRO A 62 3.54 -12.40 -2.49
C PRO A 62 2.75 -13.47 -3.25
N PHE A 63 1.54 -13.82 -2.79
CA PHE A 63 0.75 -14.92 -3.35
C PHE A 63 -0.21 -14.49 -4.46
N ASN A 64 -0.81 -13.30 -4.34
CA ASN A 64 -1.86 -12.84 -5.25
C ASN A 64 -1.64 -11.42 -5.77
N GLY A 65 -0.51 -10.78 -5.44
CA GLY A 65 -0.19 -9.43 -5.89
C GLY A 65 -1.13 -8.33 -5.36
N ALA A 66 -2.02 -8.66 -4.41
CA ALA A 66 -2.96 -7.70 -3.84
C ALA A 66 -2.25 -6.77 -2.83
N ILE A 67 -2.65 -5.51 -2.81
CA ILE A 67 -2.17 -4.54 -1.83
C ILE A 67 -2.75 -4.92 -0.46
N LEU A 68 -1.88 -5.01 0.55
CA LEU A 68 -2.29 -5.41 1.90
C LEU A 68 -3.21 -4.34 2.53
N PRO A 69 -4.31 -4.76 3.17
CA PRO A 69 -5.28 -3.83 3.75
C PRO A 69 -4.73 -3.12 4.99
N THR A 70 -5.37 -2.00 5.38
CA THR A 70 -4.91 -1.18 6.51
C THR A 70 -5.03 -1.89 7.86
N GLU A 71 -5.92 -2.86 7.96
CA GLU A 71 -6.15 -3.71 9.12
C GLU A 71 -4.91 -4.57 9.42
N LYS A 72 -4.21 -5.01 8.37
CA LYS A 72 -2.98 -5.80 8.48
C LYS A 72 -1.74 -4.92 8.64
N THR A 73 -1.65 -3.84 7.87
CA THR A 73 -0.45 -2.99 7.81
C THR A 73 -0.40 -1.91 8.88
N GLY A 74 -1.55 -1.58 9.49
CA GLY A 74 -1.68 -0.55 10.51
C GLY A 74 -1.53 0.89 9.99
N LEU A 75 -1.50 1.09 8.67
CA LEU A 75 -1.39 2.42 8.06
C LEU A 75 -2.60 3.31 8.37
N CYS A 76 -2.39 4.62 8.44
CA CYS A 76 -3.51 5.56 8.36
C CYS A 76 -4.10 5.56 6.94
N GLN A 77 -5.38 5.87 6.80
CA GLN A 77 -6.08 5.81 5.51
C GLN A 77 -5.43 6.73 4.45
N HIS A 78 -4.90 7.88 4.88
CA HIS A 78 -4.19 8.80 3.98
C HIS A 78 -2.94 8.17 3.37
N LYS A 79 -2.04 7.61 4.19
CA LYS A 79 -0.83 6.92 3.70
C LYS A 79 -1.14 5.66 2.90
N HIS A 80 -2.24 4.97 3.21
CA HIS A 80 -2.68 3.85 2.38
C HIS A 80 -3.11 4.29 0.98
N ARG A 81 -3.79 5.43 0.84
CA ARG A 81 -4.12 5.98 -0.50
C ARG A 81 -2.87 6.37 -1.28
N GLU A 82 -1.92 7.04 -0.64
CA GLU A 82 -0.62 7.36 -1.25
C GLU A 82 0.11 6.09 -1.70
N LEU A 83 0.13 5.05 -0.87
CA LEU A 83 0.72 3.75 -1.18
C LEU A 83 0.08 3.13 -2.43
N VAL A 84 -1.26 3.13 -2.50
CA VAL A 84 -2.00 2.60 -3.66
C VAL A 84 -1.60 3.34 -4.94
N VAL A 85 -1.57 4.67 -4.89
CA VAL A 85 -1.14 5.49 -6.04
C VAL A 85 0.31 5.19 -6.43
N ALA A 86 1.23 5.09 -5.46
CA ALA A 86 2.63 4.78 -5.72
C ALA A 86 2.81 3.39 -6.36
N ILE A 87 2.08 2.38 -5.89
CA ILE A 87 2.08 1.03 -6.46
C ILE A 87 1.49 1.03 -7.87
N MET A 88 0.38 1.74 -8.11
CA MET A 88 -0.20 1.86 -9.45
C MET A 88 0.79 2.48 -10.43
N LYS A 89 1.40 3.62 -10.07
CA LYS A 89 2.46 4.25 -10.88
C LYS A 89 3.64 3.31 -11.13
N ALA A 90 4.05 2.55 -10.11
CA ALA A 90 5.14 1.59 -10.27
C ALA A 90 4.78 0.42 -11.22
N LYS A 91 3.50 0.01 -11.27
CA LYS A 91 3.01 -0.96 -12.26
C LYS A 91 3.00 -0.36 -13.66
N ASP A 92 2.51 0.88 -13.81
CA ASP A 92 2.44 1.58 -15.09
C ASP A 92 3.84 1.82 -15.68
N TYR A 93 4.83 2.14 -14.85
CA TYR A 93 6.24 2.27 -15.24
C TYR A 93 6.98 0.94 -15.39
N GLY A 94 6.33 -0.21 -15.13
CA GLY A 94 6.96 -1.53 -15.22
C GLY A 94 8.01 -1.82 -14.15
N LEU A 95 8.05 -1.04 -13.06
CA LEU A 95 8.98 -1.22 -11.93
C LEU A 95 8.60 -2.39 -11.02
N ILE A 96 7.30 -2.72 -10.98
CA ILE A 96 6.74 -3.86 -10.22
C ILE A 96 6.07 -4.82 -11.19
N LYS A 97 6.42 -6.11 -11.08
CA LYS A 97 5.75 -7.19 -11.83
C LYS A 97 4.35 -7.43 -11.26
N PHE A 98 3.38 -7.65 -12.14
CA PHE A 98 2.01 -8.02 -11.80
C PHE A 98 1.42 -8.86 -12.92
N ASP A 99 0.39 -9.64 -12.59
CA ASP A 99 -0.28 -10.48 -13.57
C ASP A 99 -1.19 -9.64 -14.47
N VAL A 100 -1.04 -9.80 -15.78
CA VAL A 100 -1.85 -9.13 -16.80
C VAL A 100 -2.78 -10.19 -17.41
N PRO A 101 -4.11 -9.98 -17.39
CA PRO A 101 -5.03 -10.94 -17.99
C PRO A 101 -4.85 -10.97 -19.51
N SER A 102 -4.87 -12.18 -20.08
CA SER A 102 -5.00 -12.35 -21.52
C SER A 102 -6.37 -11.84 -21.98
N ARG A 103 -6.39 -11.10 -23.09
CA ARG A 103 -7.64 -10.68 -23.76
C ARG A 103 -7.75 -11.43 -25.07
N GLU A 104 -8.87 -12.10 -25.26
CA GLU A 104 -9.23 -12.71 -26.53
C GLU A 104 -10.04 -11.69 -27.34
N TYR A 105 -9.76 -11.60 -28.64
CA TYR A 105 -10.42 -10.69 -29.56
C TYR A 105 -11.09 -11.50 -30.66
N GLU A 106 -12.36 -11.22 -30.95
CA GLU A 106 -13.05 -11.79 -32.10
C GLU A 106 -12.76 -10.93 -33.33
N TYR A 107 -11.93 -11.45 -34.25
CA TYR A 107 -11.43 -10.67 -35.40
C TYR A 107 -12.50 -10.34 -36.44
N SER A 108 -13.63 -11.04 -36.44
CA SER A 108 -14.78 -10.77 -37.32
C SER A 108 -15.37 -9.38 -37.11
N ASP A 109 -15.30 -8.82 -35.91
CA ASP A 109 -15.84 -7.49 -35.56
C ASP A 109 -15.11 -6.33 -36.27
N TYR A 110 -13.91 -6.58 -36.79
CA TYR A 110 -13.04 -5.58 -37.42
C TYR A 110 -13.00 -5.72 -38.95
N GLN A 111 -13.77 -6.65 -39.52
CA GLN A 111 -13.82 -6.87 -40.95
C GLN A 111 -14.67 -5.74 -41.59
N LYS A 112 -14.03 -4.89 -42.40
CA LYS A 112 -14.73 -3.78 -43.08
C LYS A 112 -15.71 -4.32 -44.12
N SER A 113 -16.94 -3.79 -44.11
CA SER A 113 -17.98 -4.03 -45.11
C SER A 113 -17.57 -3.59 -46.51
#